data_AF-A0A166JE36-F1
#
_entry.id   AF-A0A166JE36-F1
#
_cell.length_a   1.000
_cell.length_b   1.000
_cell.length_c   1.000
_cell.angle_alpha   90.00
_cell.angle_beta   90.00
_cell.angle_gamma   90.00
#
_symmetry.space_group_name_H-M   'P 1'
#
loop_
_entity.id
_entity.type
_entity.pdbx_description
1 polymer ?
#
loop_
_entity_poly.entity_id
_entity_poly.type
_entity_poly.pdbx_seq_one_letter_code
_entity_poly.pdbx_strand_id
1 'polypeptide(L)'
;MVVCDRGINGRAEKGQVVKEAGGAAMILANTEINYDEDSVDVHVLPATLIGFTESVQLKKYISSTRKPRAKIIFGGTSIGKSRAPAVAQFSSRGPSFMDPSILKPDMIAPGVNIISAWPQNLGPAGIPEDSRRVNFTIMSGTSMACPHVWLALM
;
A
#
# COMPACT_ATOMS: atom_id res chain seq x y z
N MET A 1 -18.67 -7.48 0.22
CA MET A 1 -17.20 -7.38 0.33
C MET A 1 -16.62 -8.00 -0.92
N VAL A 2 -15.69 -7.32 -1.59
CA VAL A 2 -15.10 -7.75 -2.86
C VAL A 2 -13.61 -7.98 -2.66
N VAL A 3 -13.08 -9.09 -3.19
CA VAL A 3 -11.64 -9.33 -3.25
C VAL A 3 -11.15 -8.87 -4.60
N CYS A 4 -10.17 -7.96 -4.61
CA CYS A 4 -9.56 -7.43 -5.82
C CYS A 4 -8.09 -7.80 -5.84
N ASP A 5 -7.63 -8.41 -6.93
CA ASP A 5 -6.20 -8.61 -7.12
C ASP A 5 -5.53 -7.28 -7.48
N ARG A 6 -4.35 -7.08 -6.89
CA ARG A 6 -3.45 -5.99 -7.27
C ARG A 6 -3.00 -6.19 -8.71
N GLY A 7 -2.90 -5.10 -9.47
CA GLY A 7 -2.60 -5.15 -10.89
C GLY A 7 -2.27 -3.77 -11.42
N ILE A 8 -2.56 -3.56 -12.71
CA ILE A 8 -2.18 -2.34 -13.44
C ILE A 8 -2.94 -1.10 -12.93
N ASN A 9 -4.25 -1.21 -12.72
CA ASN A 9 -5.07 -0.08 -12.29
C ASN A 9 -4.72 0.38 -10.86
N GLY A 10 -4.96 1.65 -10.58
CA GLY A 10 -4.68 2.26 -9.28
C GLY A 10 -5.37 1.50 -8.14
N ARG A 11 -4.64 1.32 -7.03
CA ARG A 11 -5.16 0.60 -5.86
C ARG A 11 -6.36 1.35 -5.25
N ALA A 12 -6.26 2.67 -5.12
CA ALA A 12 -7.35 3.53 -4.67
C ALA A 12 -8.57 3.50 -5.61
N GLU A 13 -8.34 3.56 -6.93
CA GLU A 13 -9.37 3.50 -7.97
C GLU A 13 -10.17 2.19 -7.92
N LYS A 14 -9.51 1.05 -7.69
CA LYS A 14 -10.22 -0.24 -7.47
C LYS A 14 -11.21 -0.13 -6.31
N GLY A 15 -10.82 0.56 -5.24
CA GLY A 15 -11.73 0.87 -4.14
C GLY A 15 -12.93 1.67 -4.63
N GLN A 16 -12.71 2.74 -5.40
CA GLN A 16 -13.79 3.55 -5.94
C GLN A 16 -14.77 2.73 -6.80
N VAL A 17 -14.27 1.89 -7.70
CA VAL A 17 -15.11 1.00 -8.53
C VAL A 17 -15.94 0.03 -7.67
N VAL A 18 -15.34 -0.55 -6.63
CA VAL A 18 -16.07 -1.43 -5.70
C VAL A 18 -17.19 -0.67 -4.97
N LYS A 19 -16.94 0.59 -4.58
CA LYS A 19 -17.95 1.45 -3.94
C LYS A 19 -19.11 1.72 -4.89
N GLU A 20 -18.82 2.08 -6.12
CA GLU A 20 -19.82 2.38 -7.17
C GLU A 20 -20.67 1.15 -7.51
N ALA A 21 -20.08 -0.04 -7.49
CA ALA A 21 -20.79 -1.30 -7.65
C ALA A 21 -21.63 -1.72 -6.42
N GLY A 22 -21.74 -0.88 -5.38
CA GLY A 22 -22.49 -1.18 -4.15
C GLY A 22 -21.76 -2.12 -3.18
N GLY A 23 -20.46 -2.30 -3.33
CA GLY A 23 -19.64 -3.13 -2.46
C GLY A 23 -19.44 -2.51 -1.08
N ALA A 24 -19.79 -3.25 -0.03
CA ALA A 24 -19.65 -2.77 1.36
C ALA A 24 -18.20 -2.65 1.88
N ALA A 25 -17.26 -3.39 1.29
CA ALA A 25 -15.86 -3.47 1.74
C ALA A 25 -14.98 -4.08 0.63
N MET A 26 -13.66 -3.83 0.68
CA MET A 26 -12.69 -4.39 -0.27
C MET A 26 -11.53 -5.08 0.44
N ILE A 27 -11.08 -6.22 -0.09
CA ILE A 27 -9.78 -6.82 0.26
C ILE A 27 -8.90 -6.71 -0.97
N LEU A 28 -7.79 -5.99 -0.86
CA LEU A 28 -6.79 -5.90 -1.91
C LEU A 28 -5.76 -7.01 -1.71
N ALA A 29 -5.75 -7.98 -2.61
CA ALA A 29 -4.88 -9.15 -2.57
C ALA A 29 -3.62 -8.90 -3.40
N ASN A 30 -2.44 -9.00 -2.76
CA ASN A 30 -1.18 -9.03 -3.51
C ASN A 30 -1.09 -10.27 -4.39
N THR A 31 -0.41 -10.09 -5.52
CA THR A 31 -0.05 -11.16 -6.46
C THR A 31 1.40 -11.60 -6.24
N GLU A 32 1.84 -12.65 -6.93
CA GLU A 32 3.20 -13.17 -6.85
C GLU A 32 4.27 -12.09 -7.11
N ILE A 33 3.97 -11.13 -7.99
CA ILE A 33 4.88 -10.02 -8.32
C ILE A 33 5.09 -9.08 -7.11
N ASN A 34 4.08 -8.95 -6.25
CA ASN A 34 4.11 -8.04 -5.11
C ASN A 34 4.58 -8.72 -3.81
N TYR A 35 4.66 -10.06 -3.78
CA TYR A 35 5.00 -10.83 -2.58
C TYR A 35 4.14 -10.39 -1.37
N ASP A 36 4.75 -10.40 -0.18
CA ASP A 36 4.13 -9.95 1.06
C ASP A 36 4.48 -8.47 1.33
N GLU A 37 4.41 -7.62 0.30
CA GLU A 37 4.65 -6.18 0.44
C GLU A 37 3.54 -5.51 1.25
N ASP A 38 3.93 -4.80 2.32
CA ASP A 38 3.04 -4.09 3.25
C ASP A 38 2.86 -2.59 2.93
N SER A 39 2.88 -2.21 1.66
CA SER A 39 2.64 -0.81 1.24
C SER A 39 1.15 -0.54 1.20
N VAL A 40 0.63 0.24 2.15
CA VAL A 40 -0.80 0.53 2.25
C VAL A 40 -1.18 1.81 1.51
N ASP A 41 -2.42 1.83 1.02
CA ASP A 41 -3.04 2.99 0.38
C ASP A 41 -4.36 3.31 1.05
N VAL A 42 -4.73 4.59 1.01
CA VAL A 42 -6.02 5.03 1.51
C VAL A 42 -7.11 4.71 0.49
N HIS A 43 -8.20 4.11 0.96
CA HIS A 43 -9.37 3.80 0.13
C HIS A 43 -10.61 4.61 0.57
N VAL A 44 -11.56 4.77 -0.35
CA VAL A 44 -12.84 5.49 -0.15
C VAL A 44 -13.91 4.69 0.60
N LEU A 45 -13.64 3.42 0.89
CA LEU A 45 -14.51 2.48 1.60
C LEU A 45 -13.64 1.59 2.50
N PRO A 46 -14.21 0.87 3.48
CA PRO A 46 -13.46 -0.03 4.36
C PRO A 46 -12.66 -1.07 3.58
N ALA A 47 -11.34 -0.97 3.63
CA ALA A 47 -10.45 -1.85 2.86
C ALA A 47 -9.24 -2.33 3.67
N THR A 48 -8.70 -3.48 3.28
CA THR A 48 -7.47 -4.03 3.84
C THR A 48 -6.62 -4.64 2.73
N LEU A 49 -5.30 -4.49 2.85
CA LEU A 49 -4.31 -5.13 1.99
C LEU A 49 -3.85 -6.43 2.65
N ILE A 50 -3.70 -7.49 1.88
CA ILE A 50 -3.11 -8.75 2.33
C ILE A 50 -1.95 -9.17 1.42
N GLY A 51 -0.95 -9.84 2.01
CA GLY A 51 0.18 -10.42 1.29
C GLY A 51 -0.23 -11.53 0.32
N PHE A 52 0.71 -11.97 -0.50
CA PHE A 52 0.46 -13.03 -1.48
C PHE A 52 0.18 -14.37 -0.77
N THR A 53 0.89 -14.64 0.32
CA THR A 53 0.70 -15.89 1.08
C THR A 53 -0.73 -15.97 1.64
N GLU A 54 -1.22 -14.88 2.23
CA GLU A 54 -2.59 -14.78 2.74
C GLU A 54 -3.63 -14.75 1.61
N SER A 55 -3.31 -14.16 0.45
CA SER A 55 -4.25 -14.10 -0.67
C SER A 55 -4.55 -15.49 -1.25
N VAL A 56 -3.54 -16.37 -1.32
CA VAL A 56 -3.73 -17.78 -1.71
C VAL A 56 -4.65 -18.49 -0.71
N GLN A 57 -4.43 -18.29 0.59
CA GLN A 57 -5.27 -18.88 1.64
C GLN A 57 -6.71 -18.36 1.58
N LEU A 58 -6.90 -17.06 1.37
CA LEU A 58 -8.22 -16.43 1.24
C LEU A 58 -8.97 -16.97 0.01
N LYS A 59 -8.30 -17.08 -1.14
CA LYS A 59 -8.91 -17.63 -2.36
C LYS A 59 -9.33 -19.09 -2.18
N LYS A 60 -8.52 -19.90 -1.47
CA LYS A 60 -8.87 -21.27 -1.08
C LYS A 60 -10.08 -21.30 -0.12
N TYR A 61 -10.16 -20.38 0.83
CA TYR A 61 -11.32 -20.27 1.72
C TYR A 61 -12.59 -19.94 0.93
N ILE A 62 -12.53 -18.97 0.02
CA ILE A 62 -13.69 -18.56 -0.80
C ILE A 62 -14.21 -19.73 -1.65
N SER A 63 -13.33 -20.56 -2.22
CA SER A 63 -13.76 -21.73 -3.00
C SER A 63 -14.25 -22.91 -2.16
N SER A 64 -13.95 -22.94 -0.86
CA SER A 64 -14.33 -24.03 0.04
C SER A 64 -15.80 -24.01 0.49
N THR A 65 -16.51 -22.88 0.34
CA THR A 65 -17.88 -22.73 0.82
C THR A 65 -18.75 -21.92 -0.15
N ARG A 66 -20.04 -22.24 -0.23
CA ARG A 66 -21.01 -21.48 -1.03
C ARG A 66 -21.42 -20.15 -0.41
N LYS A 67 -21.14 -19.94 0.89
CA LYS A 67 -21.51 -18.72 1.64
C LYS A 67 -20.30 -18.21 2.44
N PRO A 68 -19.23 -17.75 1.77
CA PRO A 68 -18.08 -17.19 2.47
C PRO A 68 -18.49 -15.92 3.23
N ARG A 69 -18.02 -15.79 4.48
CA ARG A 69 -18.25 -14.61 5.31
C ARG A 69 -16.92 -14.10 5.83
N ALA A 70 -16.75 -12.78 5.85
CA ALA A 70 -15.55 -12.14 6.35
C ALA A 70 -15.92 -10.86 7.09
N LYS A 71 -15.07 -10.46 8.03
CA LYS A 71 -15.21 -9.24 8.82
C LYS A 71 -13.86 -8.54 8.86
N ILE A 72 -13.84 -7.26 8.50
CA ILE A 72 -12.66 -6.41 8.70
C ILE A 72 -12.83 -5.74 10.06
N ILE A 73 -11.81 -5.83 10.90
CA ILE A 73 -11.77 -5.22 12.23
C ILE A 73 -10.56 -4.30 12.27
N PHE A 74 -10.77 -3.05 12.68
CA PHE A 74 -9.67 -2.12 12.90
C PHE A 74 -8.95 -2.46 14.20
N GLY A 75 -7.68 -2.83 14.11
CA GLY A 75 -6.84 -3.21 15.26
C GLY A 75 -5.89 -2.12 15.75
N GLY A 76 -5.94 -0.92 15.16
CA GLY A 76 -4.94 0.13 15.40
C GLY A 76 -3.57 -0.18 14.81
N THR A 77 -2.59 0.67 15.10
CA THR A 77 -1.21 0.50 14.63
C THR A 77 -0.46 -0.45 15.56
N SER A 78 0.10 -1.52 15.01
CA SER A 78 0.98 -2.45 15.73
C SER A 78 2.44 -2.14 15.43
N ILE A 79 3.25 -1.89 16.46
CA ILE A 79 4.69 -1.64 16.34
C ILE A 79 5.46 -2.91 16.75
N GLY A 80 6.61 -3.17 16.12
CA GLY A 80 7.48 -4.31 16.48
C GLY A 80 7.10 -5.66 15.85
N LYS A 81 6.13 -5.68 14.93
CA LYS A 81 5.74 -6.88 14.15
C LYS A 81 6.28 -6.94 12.73
N SER A 82 6.64 -5.79 12.15
CA SER A 82 7.06 -5.69 10.75
C SER A 82 8.49 -6.20 10.56
N ARG A 83 8.82 -6.73 9.36
CA ARG A 83 10.17 -7.12 8.94
C ARG A 83 11.16 -5.93 8.80
N ALA A 84 10.89 -4.81 9.44
CA ALA A 84 11.67 -3.60 9.31
C ALA A 84 12.97 -3.65 10.14
N PRO A 85 14.08 -3.06 9.64
CA PRO A 85 14.20 -2.41 8.34
C PRO A 85 14.42 -3.43 7.20
N ALA A 86 13.66 -3.28 6.12
CA ALA A 86 13.84 -4.04 4.88
C ALA A 86 13.64 -3.10 3.68
N VAL A 87 14.32 -3.42 2.57
CA VAL A 87 14.17 -2.66 1.32
C VAL A 87 12.80 -3.00 0.71
N ALA A 88 11.99 -1.96 0.44
CA ALA A 88 10.67 -2.12 -0.16
C ALA A 88 10.75 -2.80 -1.54
N GLN A 89 9.75 -3.61 -1.88
CA GLN A 89 9.72 -4.33 -3.16
C GLN A 89 9.71 -3.37 -4.36
N PHE A 90 9.00 -2.24 -4.25
CA PHE A 90 8.99 -1.20 -5.29
C PHE A 90 10.29 -0.38 -5.41
N SER A 91 11.23 -0.50 -4.46
CA SER A 91 12.44 0.33 -4.47
C SER A 91 13.32 -0.06 -5.66
N SER A 92 13.68 0.92 -6.50
CA SER A 92 14.61 0.72 -7.59
C SER A 92 15.95 0.18 -7.08
N ARG A 93 16.57 -0.68 -7.90
CA ARG A 93 17.82 -1.38 -7.58
C ARG A 93 18.87 -1.05 -8.64
N GLY A 94 20.13 -1.01 -8.22
CA GLY A 94 21.24 -0.93 -9.14
C GLY A 94 21.54 -2.26 -9.84
N PRO A 95 22.62 -2.31 -10.65
CA PRO A 95 23.56 -1.20 -10.92
C PRO A 95 22.94 -0.06 -11.73
N SER A 96 23.58 1.12 -11.70
CA SER A 96 23.13 2.28 -12.49
C SER A 96 23.27 1.99 -13.99
N PHE A 97 22.24 2.28 -14.76
CA PHE A 97 22.30 2.18 -16.24
C PHE A 97 23.23 3.22 -16.87
N MET A 98 23.47 4.35 -16.19
CA MET A 98 24.33 5.43 -16.69
C MET A 98 25.81 5.10 -16.51
N ASP A 99 26.17 4.53 -15.36
CA ASP A 99 27.53 4.11 -15.05
C ASP A 99 27.50 2.92 -14.07
N PRO A 100 27.64 1.69 -14.58
CA PRO A 100 27.65 0.50 -13.74
C PRO A 100 28.83 0.42 -12.76
N SER A 101 29.89 1.21 -12.96
CA SER A 101 31.05 1.25 -12.06
C SER A 101 30.75 1.98 -10.75
N ILE A 102 29.73 2.86 -10.75
CA ILE A 102 29.26 3.57 -9.56
C ILE A 102 28.06 2.83 -8.97
N LEU A 103 28.22 2.30 -7.75
CA LEU A 103 27.16 1.60 -7.04
C LEU A 103 26.01 2.56 -6.69
N LYS A 104 24.77 2.15 -7.01
CA LYS A 104 23.53 2.83 -6.62
C LYS A 104 22.49 1.81 -6.12
N PRO A 105 21.55 2.20 -5.23
CA PRO A 105 21.44 3.49 -4.55
C PRO A 105 22.50 3.69 -3.46
N ASP A 106 22.74 4.94 -3.04
CA ASP A 106 23.81 5.27 -2.08
C ASP A 106 23.43 5.00 -0.61
N MET A 107 22.16 5.22 -0.26
CA MET A 107 21.67 5.14 1.13
C MET A 107 20.25 4.58 1.17
N ILE A 108 19.87 4.05 2.34
CA ILE A 108 18.51 3.63 2.65
C ILE A 108 17.93 4.52 3.75
N ALA A 109 16.63 4.78 3.69
CA ALA A 109 15.91 5.53 4.71
C ALA A 109 14.43 5.08 4.77
N PRO A 110 13.70 5.41 5.86
CA PRO A 110 12.29 5.09 5.99
C PRO A 110 11.44 5.73 4.88
N GLY A 111 10.77 4.90 4.09
CA GLY A 111 9.92 5.36 2.98
C GLY A 111 8.62 4.59 2.79
N VAL A 112 8.28 3.66 3.68
CA VAL A 112 7.04 2.86 3.60
C VAL A 112 6.11 3.28 4.73
N ASN A 113 4.84 3.52 4.40
CA ASN A 113 3.78 3.91 5.33
C ASN A 113 4.13 5.12 6.21
N ILE A 114 4.73 6.15 5.61
CA ILE A 114 5.13 7.39 6.29
C ILE A 114 3.91 8.31 6.42
N ILE A 115 3.65 8.78 7.65
CA ILE A 115 2.64 9.81 7.93
C ILE A 115 3.26 11.19 7.64
N SER A 116 2.62 11.97 6.78
CA SER A 116 3.05 13.33 6.46
C SER A 116 1.88 14.28 6.21
N ALA A 117 2.15 15.58 6.23
CA ALA A 117 1.16 16.61 6.00
C ALA A 117 0.54 16.48 4.60
N TRP A 118 -0.77 16.76 4.51
CA TRP A 118 -1.54 16.62 3.28
C TRP A 118 -2.32 17.89 2.95
N PRO A 119 -2.36 18.32 1.68
CA PRO A 119 -3.04 19.55 1.31
C PRO A 119 -4.57 19.42 1.41
N GLN A 120 -5.22 20.48 1.89
CA GLN A 120 -6.67 20.50 2.15
C GLN A 120 -7.54 20.60 0.88
N ASN A 121 -6.94 20.66 -0.30
CA ASN A 121 -7.68 20.63 -1.58
C ASN A 121 -7.75 19.23 -2.20
N LEU A 122 -7.03 18.24 -1.65
CA LEU A 122 -6.99 16.86 -2.18
C LEU A 122 -7.57 15.86 -1.18
N GLY A 123 -8.25 14.84 -1.70
CA GLY A 123 -8.67 13.69 -0.92
C GLY A 123 -7.49 12.83 -0.47
N PRO A 124 -7.55 12.16 0.69
CA PRO A 124 -6.46 11.34 1.20
C PRO A 124 -6.16 10.10 0.34
N ALA A 125 -7.14 9.61 -0.44
CA ALA A 125 -6.93 8.53 -1.41
C ALA A 125 -6.25 8.98 -2.71
N GLY A 126 -6.01 10.29 -2.90
CA GLY A 126 -5.34 10.83 -4.09
C GLY A 126 -6.14 10.73 -5.39
N ILE A 127 -7.44 10.39 -5.31
CA ILE A 127 -8.34 10.31 -6.46
C ILE A 127 -9.39 11.44 -6.43
N PRO A 128 -9.88 11.93 -7.59
CA PRO A 128 -10.84 13.04 -7.66
C PRO A 128 -12.16 12.78 -6.91
N GLU A 129 -12.57 11.51 -6.82
CA GLU A 129 -13.83 11.09 -6.19
C GLU A 129 -13.78 11.14 -4.66
N ASP A 130 -12.58 11.28 -4.08
CA ASP A 130 -12.40 11.38 -2.64
C ASP A 130 -12.57 12.83 -2.14
N SER A 131 -13.78 13.13 -1.67
CA SER A 131 -14.13 14.44 -1.12
C SER A 131 -13.69 14.66 0.33
N ARG A 132 -13.09 13.65 0.99
CA ARG A 132 -12.63 13.78 2.38
C ARG A 132 -11.45 14.76 2.48
N ARG A 133 -11.27 15.35 3.66
CA ARG A 133 -10.16 16.26 3.98
C ARG A 133 -9.48 15.86 5.26
N VAL A 134 -8.15 15.84 5.25
CA VAL A 134 -7.30 15.42 6.38
C VAL A 134 -6.06 16.29 6.43
N ASN A 135 -5.54 16.55 7.63
CA ASN A 135 -4.28 17.29 7.80
C ASN A 135 -3.05 16.42 7.48
N PHE A 136 -3.18 15.10 7.65
CA PHE A 136 -2.11 14.14 7.46
C PHE A 136 -2.65 12.92 6.70
N THR A 137 -1.80 12.33 5.87
CA THR A 137 -2.08 11.06 5.21
C THR A 137 -0.88 10.11 5.35
N ILE A 138 -1.07 8.86 4.96
CA ILE A 138 -0.03 7.83 4.91
C ILE A 138 0.33 7.58 3.46
N MET A 139 1.63 7.59 3.14
CA MET A 139 2.12 7.24 1.81
C MET A 139 3.41 6.40 1.87
N SER A 140 3.67 5.69 0.76
CA SER A 140 4.89 4.92 0.56
C SER A 140 5.59 5.35 -0.73
N GLY A 141 6.92 5.41 -0.71
CA GLY A 141 7.73 5.71 -1.88
C GLY A 141 9.16 6.11 -1.52
N THR A 142 10.05 6.03 -2.51
CA THR A 142 11.41 6.59 -2.38
C THR A 142 11.39 8.11 -2.21
N SER A 143 10.36 8.79 -2.75
CA SER A 143 10.09 10.21 -2.50
C SER A 143 9.85 10.52 -1.02
N MET A 144 9.37 9.55 -0.23
CA MET A 144 9.17 9.70 1.21
C MET A 144 10.45 9.38 2.00
N ALA A 145 11.35 8.57 1.44
CA ALA A 145 12.67 8.30 2.01
C ALA A 145 13.65 9.48 1.81
N CYS A 146 13.63 10.13 0.66
CA CYS A 146 14.51 11.27 0.32
C CYS A 146 14.60 12.37 1.40
N PRO A 147 13.49 12.93 1.93
CA PRO A 147 13.57 13.99 2.94
C PRO A 147 14.18 13.52 4.27
N HIS A 148 14.10 12.23 4.61
CA HIS A 148 14.75 11.69 5.81
C HIS A 148 16.27 11.68 5.67
N VAL A 149 16.78 11.32 4.48
CA VAL A 149 18.23 11.38 4.21
C VAL A 149 18.72 12.82 4.24
N TRP A 150 17.99 13.74 3.61
CA TRP A 150 18.33 15.15 3.57
C TRP A 150 18.47 15.74 4.98
N LEU A 151 17.49 15.49 5.85
CA LEU A 151 17.53 15.99 7.23
C LEU A 151 18.70 15.42 8.03
N ALA A 152 19.07 14.15 7.82
CA ALA A 152 20.18 13.51 8.53
C ALA A 152 21.56 14.04 8.13
N LEU A 153 21.65 14.76 6.99
CA LEU A 153 22.88 15.34 6.46
C LEU A 153 23.01 16.84 6.76
N MET A 154 22.01 17.46 7.40
CA MET A 154 22.03 18.85 7.89
C MET A 154 22.49 18.90 9.35
#